data_AF-A0A843DVM5-F1
#
_entry.id   AF-A0A843DVM5-F1
#
_cell.length_a   1.000
_cell.length_b   1.000
_cell.length_c   1.000
_cell.angle_alpha   90.00
_cell.angle_beta   90.00
_cell.angle_gamma   90.00
#
_symmetry.space_group_name_H-M   'P 1'
#
loop_
_entity.id
_entity.type
_entity.pdbx_description
1 polymer ?
#
loop_
_entity_poly.entity_id
_entity_poly.type
_entity_poly.pdbx_seq_one_letter_code
_entity_poly.pdbx_strand_id
1 'polypeptide(L)'
;MNTRYLLRFYLFLLFAAVLAAGVSAASADVEDAVEKGLSYLSGHQNTDGGFIEPNTDKTSISATWFTTQALVAAGEDPLSAKWTKNGKTPLDYL
;
A
#
# COMPACT_ATOMS: atom_id res chain seq x y z
N MET A 1 35.19 -7.68 -5.24
CA MET A 1 33.73 -7.94 -5.23
C MET A 1 33.01 -6.62 -4.99
N ASN A 2 32.13 -6.20 -5.91
CA ASN A 2 31.54 -4.85 -5.89
C ASN A 2 30.48 -4.74 -4.78
N THR A 3 30.71 -3.87 -3.80
CA THR A 3 29.83 -3.64 -2.63
C THR A 3 28.40 -3.29 -3.01
N ARG A 4 28.20 -2.71 -4.21
CA ARG A 4 26.88 -2.40 -4.78
C ARG A 4 26.01 -3.62 -5.09
N TYR A 5 26.61 -4.73 -5.51
CA TYR A 5 25.85 -5.98 -5.74
C TYR A 5 25.57 -6.71 -4.42
N LEU A 6 26.49 -6.60 -3.46
CA LEU A 6 26.34 -7.17 -2.14
C LEU A 6 25.15 -6.55 -1.39
N LEU A 7 25.01 -5.22 -1.42
CA LEU A 7 23.88 -4.51 -0.80
C LEU A 7 22.53 -4.87 -1.43
N ARG A 8 22.47 -4.99 -2.77
CA ARG A 8 21.26 -5.41 -3.49
C ARG A 8 20.88 -6.86 -3.18
N PHE A 9 21.88 -7.73 -3.04
CA PHE A 9 21.68 -9.12 -2.64
C PHE A 9 21.16 -9.21 -1.20
N TYR A 10 21.69 -8.43 -0.27
CA TYR A 10 21.17 -8.36 1.10
C TYR A 10 19.76 -7.77 1.20
N LEU A 11 19.44 -6.74 0.40
CA LEU A 11 18.07 -6.19 0.33
C LEU A 11 17.07 -7.19 -0.26
N PHE A 12 17.48 -7.95 -1.28
CA PHE A 12 16.66 -9.02 -1.85
C PHE A 12 16.45 -10.17 -0.85
N LEU A 13 17.49 -10.55 -0.09
CA LEU A 13 17.38 -11.56 0.96
C LEU A 13 16.52 -11.10 2.15
N LEU A 14 16.60 -9.82 2.53
CA LEU A 14 15.73 -9.25 3.56
C LEU A 14 14.26 -9.25 3.12
N PHE A 15 13.98 -8.92 1.86
CA PHE A 15 12.64 -8.98 1.30
C PHE A 15 12.10 -10.42 1.21
N ALA A 16 12.94 -11.37 0.80
CA ALA A 16 12.57 -12.80 0.73
C ALA A 16 12.38 -13.43 2.12
N ALA A 17 13.13 -13.00 3.14
CA ALA A 17 12.99 -13.50 4.51
C ALA A 17 11.68 -13.05 5.18
N VAL A 18 11.20 -11.83 4.89
CA VAL A 18 9.89 -11.35 5.36
C VAL A 18 8.75 -12.19 4.76
N LEU A 19 8.87 -12.61 3.50
CA LEU A 19 7.90 -13.50 2.84
C LEU A 19 7.94 -14.93 3.41
N ALA A 20 9.12 -15.47 3.72
CA ALA A 20 9.26 -16.83 4.26
C ALA A 20 8.82 -16.96 5.72
N ALA A 21 8.88 -15.87 6.50
CA ALA A 21 8.33 -15.82 7.88
C ALA A 21 6.83 -15.47 7.92
N GLY A 22 6.26 -15.01 6.80
CA GLY A 22 4.86 -14.61 6.67
C GLY A 22 3.88 -15.76 6.38
N VAL A 23 4.33 -17.03 6.34
CA VAL A 23 3.44 -18.19 6.22
C VAL A 23 2.91 -18.64 7.60
N SER A 24 2.67 -17.68 8.48
CA SER A 24 1.73 -17.83 9.60
C SER A 24 0.42 -17.25 9.10
N ALA A 25 -0.69 -17.98 9.23
CA ALA A 25 -2.00 -17.32 9.16
C ALA A 25 -1.95 -16.11 10.09
N ALA A 26 -2.32 -14.93 9.61
CA ALA A 26 -2.43 -13.79 10.49
C ALA A 26 -3.46 -14.17 11.58
N SER A 27 -3.19 -13.73 12.80
CA SER A 27 -4.14 -13.93 13.89
C SER A 27 -5.34 -13.04 13.62
N ALA A 28 -6.58 -13.48 13.88
CA ALA A 28 -7.81 -12.73 13.59
C ALA A 28 -7.78 -11.21 13.90
N ASP A 29 -7.06 -10.80 14.95
CA ASP A 29 -6.86 -9.38 15.31
C ASP A 29 -6.10 -8.58 14.24
N VAL A 30 -5.17 -9.21 13.52
CA VAL A 30 -4.40 -8.65 12.41
C VAL A 30 -5.29 -8.51 11.18
N GLU A 31 -6.09 -9.53 10.82
CA GLU A 31 -7.06 -9.39 9.74
C GLU A 31 -8.05 -8.25 10.01
N ASP A 32 -8.61 -8.18 11.23
CA ASP A 32 -9.52 -7.10 11.64
C ASP A 32 -8.84 -5.72 11.57
N ALA A 33 -7.57 -5.60 11.96
CA ALA A 33 -6.82 -4.36 11.82
C ALA A 33 -6.61 -3.96 10.35
N VAL A 34 -6.32 -4.92 9.46
CA VAL A 34 -6.18 -4.67 8.02
C VAL A 34 -7.51 -4.21 7.43
N GLU A 35 -8.62 -4.89 7.74
CA GLU A 35 -9.95 -4.52 7.26
C GLU A 35 -10.35 -3.11 7.72
N LYS A 36 -10.08 -2.75 8.98
CA LYS A 36 -10.28 -1.38 9.49
C LYS A 36 -9.45 -0.36 8.74
N GLY A 37 -8.18 -0.66 8.45
CA GLY A 37 -7.30 0.18 7.66
C GLY A 37 -7.82 0.40 6.23
N LEU A 38 -8.23 -0.66 5.55
CA LEU A 38 -8.80 -0.60 4.21
C LEU A 38 -10.10 0.22 4.16
N SER A 39 -10.98 0.02 5.15
CA SER A 39 -12.21 0.80 5.30
C SER A 39 -11.90 2.29 5.48
N TYR A 40 -10.97 2.63 6.39
CA TYR A 40 -10.51 4.00 6.58
C TYR A 40 -9.99 4.62 5.28
N LEU A 41 -9.10 3.92 4.59
CA LEU A 41 -8.50 4.41 3.34
C LEU A 41 -9.58 4.65 2.27
N SER A 42 -10.50 3.71 2.03
CA SER A 42 -11.57 3.89 1.04
C SER A 42 -12.48 5.10 1.33
N GLY A 43 -12.70 5.40 2.63
CA GLY A 43 -13.44 6.57 3.07
C GLY A 43 -12.73 7.91 2.83
N HIS A 44 -11.40 7.88 2.72
CA HIS A 44 -10.54 9.07 2.61
C HIS A 44 -9.86 9.24 1.24
N GLN A 45 -10.26 8.45 0.24
CA GLN A 45 -9.82 8.70 -1.13
C GLN A 45 -10.47 9.98 -1.67
N ASN A 46 -9.65 10.89 -2.17
CA ASN A 46 -10.08 12.15 -2.76
C ASN A 46 -10.71 11.95 -4.14
N THR A 47 -11.44 12.96 -4.62
CA THR A 47 -12.11 12.94 -5.93
C THR A 47 -11.16 12.96 -7.12
N ASP A 48 -9.88 13.26 -6.89
CA ASP A 48 -8.81 13.16 -7.88
C ASP A 48 -8.17 11.76 -7.94
N GLY A 49 -8.59 10.84 -7.08
CA GLY A 49 -8.10 9.46 -7.00
C GLY A 49 -7.03 9.24 -5.94
N GLY A 50 -6.42 10.30 -5.39
CA GLY A 50 -5.30 10.19 -4.46
C GLY A 50 -5.66 10.31 -2.97
N PHE A 51 -4.61 10.40 -2.15
CA PHE A 51 -4.68 10.47 -0.69
C PHE A 51 -3.86 11.63 -0.13
N ILE A 52 -4.16 12.06 1.09
CA ILE A 52 -3.49 13.18 1.78
C ILE A 52 -2.47 12.67 2.81
N GLU A 53 -1.44 13.48 3.07
CA GLU A 53 -0.59 13.28 4.26
C GLU A 53 -1.32 13.83 5.51
N PRO A 54 -0.90 13.46 6.73
CA PRO A 54 -1.37 14.11 7.93
C PRO A 54 -1.10 15.63 7.92
N ASN A 55 -2.05 16.41 8.42
CA ASN A 55 -1.96 17.87 8.57
C ASN A 55 -1.83 18.67 7.25
N THR A 56 -2.29 18.11 6.13
CA THR A 56 -2.42 18.83 4.85
C THR A 56 -3.78 18.57 4.22
N ASP A 57 -4.27 19.53 3.45
CA ASP A 57 -5.52 19.41 2.68
C ASP A 57 -5.24 19.07 1.20
N LYS A 58 -3.96 18.92 0.83
CA LYS A 58 -3.54 18.61 -0.54
C LYS A 58 -3.29 17.12 -0.71
N THR A 59 -3.82 16.58 -1.80
CA THR A 59 -3.45 15.24 -2.27
C THR A 59 -1.93 15.16 -2.47
N SER A 60 -1.34 14.03 -2.08
CA SER A 60 0.09 13.78 -2.05
C SER A 60 0.44 12.57 -2.91
N ILE A 61 1.48 12.71 -3.75
CA ILE A 61 2.04 11.60 -4.52
C ILE A 61 2.58 10.52 -3.57
N SER A 62 3.28 10.92 -2.51
CA SER A 62 3.85 10.00 -1.54
C SER A 62 2.79 9.20 -0.80
N ALA A 63 1.75 9.87 -0.27
CA ALA A 63 0.64 9.21 0.41
C ALA A 63 -0.06 8.24 -0.54
N THR A 64 -0.35 8.66 -1.77
CA THR A 64 -1.01 7.82 -2.77
C THR A 64 -0.16 6.60 -3.16
N TRP A 65 1.15 6.78 -3.29
CA TRP A 65 2.10 5.69 -3.56
C TRP A 65 2.16 4.68 -2.41
N PHE A 66 2.23 5.14 -1.15
CA PHE A 66 2.22 4.25 0.01
C PHE A 66 0.89 3.51 0.15
N THR A 67 -0.23 4.21 -0.02
CA THR A 67 -1.55 3.58 0.00
C THR A 67 -1.65 2.52 -1.09
N THR A 68 -1.26 2.82 -2.33
CA THR A 68 -1.30 1.87 -3.45
C THR A 68 -0.52 0.58 -3.13
N GLN A 69 0.69 0.70 -2.56
CA GLN A 69 1.46 -0.48 -2.13
C GLN A 69 0.77 -1.26 -1.02
N ALA A 70 0.16 -0.57 -0.04
CA ALA A 70 -0.58 -1.21 1.04
C ALA A 70 -1.81 -1.98 0.54
N LEU A 71 -2.52 -1.44 -0.46
CA LEU A 71 -3.64 -2.12 -1.11
C LEU A 71 -3.21 -3.44 -1.73
N VAL A 72 -2.16 -3.40 -2.56
CA VAL A 72 -1.63 -4.61 -3.22
C VAL A 72 -1.15 -5.62 -2.17
N ALA A 73 -0.48 -5.16 -1.11
CA ALA A 73 -0.02 -6.03 -0.03
C ALA A 73 -1.17 -6.69 0.74
N ALA A 74 -2.32 -6.00 0.86
CA ALA A 74 -3.54 -6.53 1.45
C ALA A 74 -4.38 -7.40 0.48
N GLY A 75 -3.90 -7.63 -0.74
CA GLY A 75 -4.61 -8.41 -1.76
C GLY A 75 -5.74 -7.65 -2.47
N GLU A 76 -5.82 -6.33 -2.30
CA GLU A 76 -6.77 -5.47 -3.02
C GLU A 76 -6.26 -5.14 -4.42
N ASP A 77 -7.19 -4.89 -5.35
CA ASP A 77 -6.88 -4.34 -6.67
C ASP A 77 -7.09 -2.81 -6.67
N PRO A 78 -6.03 -1.99 -6.76
CA PRO A 78 -6.13 -0.52 -6.78
C PRO A 78 -6.87 0.03 -8.01
N LEU A 79 -7.06 -0.77 -9.06
CA LEU A 79 -7.81 -0.37 -10.27
C LEU A 79 -9.29 -0.77 -10.19
N SER A 80 -9.71 -1.44 -9.11
CA SER A 80 -11.09 -1.88 -8.95
C SER A 80 -12.05 -0.72 -8.67
N ALA A 81 -13.35 -0.99 -8.86
CA ALA A 81 -14.40 -0.03 -8.56
C ALA A 81 -14.40 0.45 -7.09
N LYS A 82 -13.91 -0.37 -6.16
CA LYS A 82 -13.76 -0.02 -4.74
C LYS A 82 -12.78 1.14 -4.52
N TRP A 83 -11.74 1.21 -5.35
CA TRP A 83 -10.69 2.23 -5.31
C TRP A 83 -10.87 3.27 -6.42
N THR A 84 -12.08 3.42 -6.94
CA THR A 84 -12.39 4.42 -7.96
C THR A 84 -13.28 5.51 -7.39
N LYS A 85 -12.77 6.74 -7.33
CA LYS A 85 -13.54 7.93 -6.93
C LYS A 85 -13.70 8.84 -8.13
N ASN A 86 -14.93 9.19 -8.49
CA ASN A 86 -15.21 10.09 -9.63
C ASN A 86 -14.53 9.64 -10.94
N GLY A 87 -14.50 8.32 -11.18
CA GLY A 87 -13.85 7.74 -12.36
C GLY A 87 -12.32 7.76 -12.34
N LYS A 88 -11.69 8.10 -11.21
CA LYS A 88 -10.23 8.09 -11.03
C LYS A 88 -9.80 7.12 -9.96
N THR A 89 -8.75 6.37 -10.26
CA THR A 89 -8.08 5.41 -9.39
C THR A 89 -6.86 6.06 -8.71
N PRO A 90 -6.23 5.40 -7.71
CA PRO A 90 -4.95 5.87 -7.17
C PRO A 90 -3.86 5.97 -8.24
N LEU A 91 -3.92 5.12 -9.27
CA LEU A 91 -2.96 5.12 -10.36
C LEU A 91 -3.19 6.26 -11.36
N ASP A 92 -4.41 6.79 -11.48
CA ASP A 92 -4.69 7.97 -12.32
C ASP A 92 -4.17 9.27 -11.68
N TYR A 93 -3.97 9.28 -10.37
CA TYR A 93 -3.38 10.40 -9.65
C TYR A 93 -1.84 10.41 -9.72
N LEU A 94 -1.22 9.23 -9.75
CA LEU A 94 0.25 9.05 -9.83
C LEU A 94 0.80 9.39 -11.23
#